data_AF-A0A948FR70-F1
#
_entry.id   AF-A0A948FR70-F1
#
_cell.length_a   1.000
_cell.length_b   1.000
_cell.length_c   1.000
_cell.angle_alpha   90.00
_cell.angle_beta   90.00
_cell.angle_gamma   90.00
#
_symmetry.space_group_name_H-M   'P 1'
#
loop_
_entity.id
_entity.type
_entity.pdbx_description
1 polymer ?
#
loop_
_entity_poly.entity_id
_entity_poly.type
_entity_poly.pdbx_seq_one_letter_code
_entity_poly.pdbx_strand_id
1 'polypeptide(L)' 'MTFPIYDTMKNVIGFSARIINPNDKPKYLNSAEHKAFEKSRILY' A
#
# COMPACT_ATOMS: atom_id res chain seq x y z
N MET A 1 5.37 5.36 8.82
CA MET A 1 5.98 4.02 8.75
C MET A 1 5.47 3.34 7.49
N THR A 2 6.35 2.69 6.72
CA THR A 2 6.02 2.18 5.38
C THR A 2 6.14 0.65 5.35
N PHE A 3 5.21 -0.01 4.64
CA PHE A 3 5.10 -1.46 4.51
C PHE A 3 5.03 -1.81 3.01
N PRO A 4 5.85 -2.76 2.51
CA PRO A 4 5.79 -3.20 1.12
C PRO A 4 4.56 -4.08 0.88
N ILE A 5 4.01 -4.00 -0.34
CA ILE A 5 2.93 -4.84 -0.84
C ILE A 5 3.50 -5.73 -1.94
N TYR A 6 3.21 -7.03 -1.87
CA TYR A 6 3.76 -8.04 -2.77
C TYR A 6 2.69 -8.67 -3.66
N ASP A 7 3.09 -9.09 -4.86
CA ASP A 7 2.31 -10.00 -5.71
C ASP A 7 2.52 -11.48 -5.29
N THR A 8 1.84 -12.39 -5.98
CA THR A 8 1.94 -13.85 -5.76
C THR A 8 3.33 -14.42 -6.07
N MET A 9 4.14 -13.70 -6.85
CA MET A 9 5.51 -14.04 -7.18
C MET A 9 6.53 -13.40 -6.23
N LYS A 10 6.07 -12.71 -5.18
CA LYS A 10 6.87 -11.95 -4.20
C LYS A 10 7.60 -10.72 -4.77
N ASN A 11 7.17 -10.19 -5.91
CA ASN A 11 7.65 -8.89 -6.38
C ASN A 11 6.99 -7.77 -5.58
N VAL A 12 7.73 -6.70 -5.28
CA VAL A 12 7.16 -5.50 -4.66
C VAL A 12 6.38 -4.73 -5.72
N ILE A 13 5.07 -4.59 -5.51
CA ILE A 13 4.15 -3.91 -6.43
C ILE A 13 3.61 -2.58 -5.90
N GLY A 14 3.85 -2.28 -4.62
CA GLY A 14 3.42 -1.03 -4.01
C GLY A 14 3.84 -0.92 -2.56
N PHE A 15 3.44 0.18 -1.94
CA PHE A 15 3.70 0.45 -0.53
C PHE A 15 2.45 0.98 0.16
N SER A 16 2.23 0.54 1.40
CA SER A 16 1.29 1.13 2.34
C SER A 16 2.07 1.96 3.35
N ALA A 17 1.60 3.17 3.63
CA ALA A 17 2.13 4.04 4.66
C ALA A 17 1.10 4.21 5.78
N ARG A 18 1.54 3.98 7.02
CA ARG A 18 0.83 4.37 8.22
C ARG A 18 1.37 5.70 8.72
N ILE A 19 0.46 6.64 8.92
CA ILE A 19 0.78 7.94 9.51
C ILE A 19 1.21 7.74 10.97
N ILE A 20 2.28 8.42 11.37
CA ILE A 20 2.83 8.39 12.74
C ILE A 20 2.26 9.56 13.56
N ASN A 21 2.08 10.72 12.92
CA ASN A 21 1.50 11.90 13.55
C ASN A 21 -0.04 11.79 13.61
N PRO A 22 -0.65 11.82 14.81
CA PRO A 22 -2.10 11.72 14.96
C PRO A 22 -2.90 12.88 14.34
N ASN A 23 -2.24 14.02 14.05
CA ASN A 23 -2.87 15.17 13.41
C ASN A 23 -2.95 15.05 11.88
N ASP A 24 -2.17 14.16 11.28
CA ASP A 24 -2.17 13.95 9.83
C ASP A 24 -3.23 12.88 9.48
N LYS A 25 -4.08 13.17 8.49
CA LYS A 25 -5.12 12.26 7.97
C LYS A 25 -4.92 12.07 6.47
N PRO A 26 -5.14 10.87 5.92
CA PRO A 26 -5.82 9.69 6.50
C PRO A 26 -4.90 8.64 7.18
N LYS A 27 -5.38 7.92 8.20
CA LYS A 27 -4.60 6.94 9.02
C LYS A 27 -3.77 5.93 8.22
N TYR A 28 -4.21 5.56 7.02
CA TYR A 28 -3.49 4.71 6.07
C TYR A 28 -3.53 5.30 4.67
N LEU A 29 -2.40 5.26 3.98
CA LEU A 29 -2.25 5.62 2.57
C LEU A 29 -1.65 4.44 1.83
N ASN A 30 -2.15 4.13 0.63
CA ASN A 30 -1.54 3.12 -0.25
C ASN A 30 -0.98 3.82 -1.49
N SER A 31 -0.07 3.15 -2.20
CA SER A 31 0.31 3.54 -3.56
C SER A 31 -0.93 3.73 -4.44
N ALA A 32 -0.85 4.69 -5.37
CA ALA A 32 -1.91 4.91 -6.35
C ALA A 32 -2.09 3.67 -7.24
N GLU A 33 -3.31 3.46 -7.72
CA GLU A 33 -3.58 2.35 -8.65
C GLU A 33 -2.77 2.52 -9.93
N HIS A 34 -2.14 1.42 -10.36
CA HIS A 34 -1.38 1.36 -11.60
C HIS A 34 -1.33 -0.09 -12.09
N LYS A 35 -0.77 -0.33 -13.28
CA LYS A 35 -0.80 -1.64 -13.93
C LYS A 35 -0.24 -2.80 -13.10
N ALA A 36 0.64 -2.53 -12.14
CA ALA A 36 1.18 -3.55 -11.24
C ALA A 36 0.46 -3.60 -9.88
N PHE A 37 -0.37 -2.60 -9.54
CA PHE A 37 -1.08 -2.49 -8.27
C PHE A 37 -2.55 -2.13 -8.49
N GLU A 38 -3.40 -3.13 -8.41
CA GLU A 38 -4.86 -2.99 -8.42
C GLU A 38 -5.39 -3.38 -7.05
N LYS A 39 -5.88 -2.41 -6.27
CA LYS A 39 -6.26 -2.65 -4.87
C LYS A 39 -7.38 -3.68 -4.74
N SER A 40 -8.28 -3.74 -5.72
CA SER A 40 -9.40 -4.69 -5.77
C SER A 40 -8.99 -6.15 -6.00
N ARG A 41 -7.79 -6.38 -6.56
CA ARG A 41 -7.29 -7.72 -6.93
C ARG A 41 -6.31 -8.30 -5.90
N ILE A 42 -5.89 -7.50 -4.95
CA ILE A 42 -5.00 -7.93 -3.87
C ILE A 42 -5.88 -8.37 -2.69
N LEU A 43 -5.92 -9.68 -2.44
CA LEU A 43 -6.46 -10.22 -1.20
C LEU A 43 -5.45 -10.01 -0.07
N TYR A 44 -5.90 -9.39 1.02
CA TYR A 44 -5.15 -9.15 2.25
C TYR A 44 -5.41 -10.26 3.27
#